data_AF-F1YW85-F1
#
_entry.id   AF-F1YW85-F1
#
_cell.length_a   1.000
_cell.length_b   1.000
_cell.length_c   1.000
_cell.angle_alpha   90.00
_cell.angle_beta   90.00
_cell.angle_gamma   90.00
#
_symmetry.space_group_name_H-M   'P 1'
#
loop_
_entity.id
_entity.type
_entity.pdbx_description
1 polymer ?
#
loop_
_entity_poly.entity_id
_entity_poly.type
_entity_poly.pdbx_seq_one_letter_code
_entity_poly.pdbx_strand_id
1 'polypeptide(L)'
;MFWTASVKSPDGKLYESLTQTGLAIGRLDQRLRHHPLLPAILFREQLEAARACAAVDGHLIDPWRLAAELEGLRSVLLGCDMYDRGTSVDALHAAFEQYQWLVRPTDTQRNAIEEASGWLSKYSVSSGPLLGSARAFHAWIEAGHVRAPMRAALIRHWRLTNVLHFPLPLVGARSFVAEAPWSPSEWLPFFLNCLNEEIAAVEDRTRTLEQSWRQARSKSGGQRRTSRADKVIDLLTAYQWSRQHASQPSSACR
;
A
#
# COMPACT_ATOMS: atom_id res chain seq x y z
N MET A 1 -32.05 22.92 -31.23
CA MET A 1 -30.75 22.96 -30.53
C MET A 1 -30.96 22.23 -29.19
N PHE A 2 -30.87 20.90 -29.21
CA PHE A 2 -31.09 20.06 -28.02
C PHE A 2 -29.76 19.43 -27.65
N TRP A 3 -29.12 19.93 -26.60
CA TRP A 3 -28.04 19.25 -25.92
C TRP A 3 -28.66 18.08 -25.14
N THR A 4 -28.58 16.87 -25.69
CA THR A 4 -28.77 15.65 -24.89
C THR A 4 -27.50 15.47 -24.06
N ALA A 5 -27.54 15.89 -22.80
CA ALA A 5 -26.57 15.47 -21.81
C ALA A 5 -26.59 13.93 -21.80
N SER A 6 -25.50 13.32 -22.27
CA SER A 6 -25.31 11.87 -22.22
C SER A 6 -25.26 11.48 -20.75
N VAL A 7 -26.39 11.02 -20.21
CA VAL A 7 -26.45 10.36 -18.91
C VAL A 7 -25.62 9.09 -19.07
N LYS A 8 -24.34 9.15 -18.69
CA LYS A 8 -23.48 7.97 -18.65
C LYS A 8 -24.18 6.95 -17.74
N SER A 9 -24.65 5.85 -18.33
CA SER A 9 -25.22 4.72 -17.60
C SER A 9 -24.28 4.35 -16.43
N PRO A 10 -24.80 3.99 -15.24
CA PRO A 10 -23.97 3.57 -14.11
C PRO A 10 -22.95 2.48 -14.51
N ASP A 11 -23.33 1.59 -15.43
CA ASP A 11 -22.43 0.58 -15.98
C ASP A 11 -21.30 1.20 -16.81
N GLY A 12 -21.59 2.26 -17.56
CA GLY A 12 -20.59 3.00 -18.35
C GLY A 12 -19.51 3.65 -17.49
N LYS A 13 -19.88 4.21 -16.33
CA LYS A 13 -18.91 4.76 -15.37
C LYS A 13 -18.03 3.65 -14.77
N LEU A 14 -18.61 2.50 -14.44
CA LEU A 14 -17.88 1.35 -13.91
C LEU A 14 -16.82 0.85 -14.90
N TYR A 15 -17.19 0.63 -16.16
CA TYR A 15 -16.25 0.14 -17.17
C TYR A 15 -15.17 1.17 -17.52
N GLU A 16 -15.49 2.46 -17.50
CA GLU A 16 -14.51 3.53 -17.68
C GLU A 16 -13.47 3.53 -16.55
N SER A 17 -13.92 3.54 -15.29
CA SER A 17 -13.02 3.44 -14.12
C SER A 17 -12.19 2.16 -14.15
N LEU A 18 -12.80 1.01 -14.44
CA LEU A 18 -12.11 -0.27 -14.54
C LEU A 18 -10.98 -0.24 -15.59
N THR A 19 -11.28 0.29 -16.77
CA THR A 19 -10.31 0.41 -17.87
C THR A 19 -9.15 1.31 -17.46
N GLN A 20 -9.45 2.47 -16.87
CA GLN A 20 -8.44 3.42 -16.41
C GLN A 20 -7.53 2.80 -15.33
N THR A 21 -8.12 2.13 -14.34
CA THR A 21 -7.38 1.44 -13.28
C THR A 21 -6.50 0.32 -13.83
N GLY A 22 -7.02 -0.52 -14.73
CA GLY A 22 -6.21 -1.55 -15.37
C GLY A 22 -5.00 -0.98 -16.12
N LEU A 23 -5.19 0.10 -16.89
CA LEU A 23 -4.10 0.77 -17.61
C LEU A 23 -3.10 1.45 -16.67
N ALA A 24 -3.55 2.06 -15.58
CA ALA A 24 -2.68 2.67 -14.59
C ALA A 24 -1.82 1.62 -13.87
N ILE A 25 -2.43 0.50 -13.45
CA ILE A 25 -1.72 -0.63 -12.84
C ILE A 25 -0.67 -1.19 -13.81
N GLY A 26 -1.04 -1.49 -15.06
CA GLY A 26 -0.13 -2.06 -16.03
C GLY A 26 1.07 -1.14 -16.35
N ARG A 27 0.85 0.18 -16.42
CA ARG A 27 1.93 1.16 -16.61
C ARG A 27 2.88 1.21 -15.42
N LEU A 28 2.32 1.24 -14.20
CA LEU A 28 3.11 1.26 -12.97
C LEU A 28 3.91 -0.05 -12.82
N ASP A 29 3.29 -1.19 -13.07
CA ASP A 29 3.92 -2.51 -13.04
C ASP A 29 5.12 -2.58 -13.98
N GLN A 30 4.93 -2.16 -15.23
CA GLN A 30 5.99 -2.14 -16.23
C GLN A 30 7.11 -1.16 -15.87
N ARG A 31 6.80 0.00 -15.28
CA ARG A 31 7.80 0.99 -14.84
C ARG A 31 8.68 0.47 -13.72
N LEU A 32 8.08 -0.23 -12.76
CA LEU A 32 8.76 -0.74 -11.57
C LEU A 32 9.48 -2.06 -11.83
N ARG A 33 9.17 -2.74 -12.94
CA ARG A 33 9.86 -3.94 -13.38
C ARG A 33 11.35 -3.67 -13.58
N HIS A 34 12.19 -4.44 -12.90
CA HIS A 34 13.66 -4.29 -12.89
C HIS A 34 14.16 -2.91 -12.39
N HIS A 35 13.32 -2.15 -11.68
CA HIS A 35 13.72 -0.84 -11.17
C HIS A 35 14.76 -1.01 -10.03
N PRO A 36 15.92 -0.31 -10.07
CA PRO A 36 16.99 -0.50 -9.09
C PRO A 36 16.58 -0.09 -7.67
N LEU A 37 15.60 0.82 -7.54
CA LEU A 37 15.07 1.28 -6.25
C LEU A 37 13.80 0.54 -5.81
N LEU A 38 13.43 -0.56 -6.49
CA LEU A 38 12.18 -1.28 -6.19
C LEU A 38 12.02 -1.63 -4.70
N PRO A 39 13.05 -2.15 -3.97
CA PRO A 39 12.90 -2.43 -2.55
C PRO A 39 12.54 -1.19 -1.71
N ALA A 40 13.17 -0.06 -2.01
CA ALA A 40 12.94 1.21 -1.32
C ALA A 40 11.54 1.77 -1.59
N ILE A 41 11.10 1.66 -2.84
CA ILE A 41 9.76 2.05 -3.27
C ILE A 41 8.73 1.20 -2.52
N LEU A 42 8.88 -0.14 -2.54
CA LEU A 42 7.95 -1.03 -1.84
C LEU A 42 7.87 -0.73 -0.35
N PHE A 43 9.02 -0.52 0.31
CA PHE A 43 9.03 -0.18 1.73
C PHE A 43 8.29 1.14 2.01
N ARG A 44 8.55 2.19 1.22
CA ARG A 44 7.85 3.46 1.38
C ARG A 44 6.34 3.32 1.16
N GLU A 45 5.93 2.57 0.15
CA GLU A 45 4.52 2.35 -0.14
C GLU A 45 3.83 1.49 0.93
N GLN A 46 4.54 0.57 1.58
CA GLN A 46 4.03 -0.17 2.74
C GLN A 46 3.75 0.75 3.93
N LEU A 47 4.63 1.71 4.22
CA LEU A 47 4.41 2.71 5.26
C LEU A 47 3.24 3.63 4.92
N GLU A 48 3.16 4.10 3.67
CA GLU A 48 2.07 4.97 3.21
C GLU A 48 0.72 4.26 3.22
N ALA A 49 0.66 2.99 2.81
CA ALA A 49 -0.56 2.20 2.86
C ALA A 49 -1.02 1.97 4.30
N ALA A 50 -0.09 1.63 5.21
CA ALA A 50 -0.40 1.48 6.64
C ALA A 50 -0.93 2.79 7.24
N ARG A 51 -0.29 3.93 6.94
CA ARG A 51 -0.79 5.26 7.34
C ARG A 51 -2.17 5.54 6.76
N ALA A 52 -2.37 5.31 5.46
CA ALA A 52 -3.65 5.59 4.81
C ALA A 52 -4.77 4.74 5.40
N CYS A 53 -4.50 3.50 5.76
CA CYS A 53 -5.45 2.62 6.46
C CYS A 53 -5.79 3.16 7.85
N ALA A 54 -4.79 3.56 8.64
CA ALA A 54 -5.01 4.12 9.98
C ALA A 54 -5.76 5.47 9.94
N ALA A 55 -5.49 6.30 8.92
CA ALA A 55 -6.15 7.59 8.75
C ALA A 55 -7.66 7.47 8.51
N VAL A 56 -8.10 6.41 7.84
CA VAL A 56 -9.54 6.10 7.68
C VAL A 56 -10.20 5.86 9.03
N ASP A 57 -9.46 5.31 9.98
CA ASP A 57 -9.93 5.03 11.34
C ASP A 57 -9.70 6.23 12.29
N GLY A 58 -9.33 7.41 11.76
CA GLY A 58 -9.13 8.65 12.52
C GLY A 58 -7.71 8.85 13.07
N HIS A 59 -6.78 7.94 12.76
CA HIS A 59 -5.42 7.99 13.28
C HIS A 59 -4.44 8.62 12.28
N LEU A 60 -4.03 9.86 12.55
CA LEU A 60 -3.06 10.58 11.72
C LEU A 60 -1.63 10.37 12.24
N ILE A 61 -0.75 9.87 11.39
CA ILE A 61 0.66 9.64 11.72
C ILE A 61 1.59 9.98 10.55
N ASP A 62 2.79 10.46 10.86
CA ASP A 62 3.89 10.58 9.90
C ASP A 62 4.45 9.17 9.55
N PRO A 63 4.48 8.76 8.26
CA PRO A 63 5.03 7.46 7.84
C PRO A 63 6.47 7.22 8.34
N TRP A 64 7.29 8.26 8.48
CA TRP A 64 8.67 8.11 8.93
C TRP A 64 8.78 7.82 10.42
N ARG A 65 7.77 8.21 11.20
CA ARG A 65 7.69 7.81 12.61
C ARG A 65 7.38 6.32 12.74
N LEU A 66 6.49 5.80 11.90
CA LEU A 66 6.26 4.37 11.81
C LEU A 66 7.53 3.63 11.38
N ALA A 67 8.29 4.16 10.40
CA ALA A 67 9.57 3.60 10.01
C ALA A 67 10.57 3.56 11.18
N ALA A 68 10.66 4.63 11.97
CA ALA A 68 11.52 4.68 13.14
C ALA A 68 11.16 3.61 14.18
N GLU A 69 9.87 3.43 14.46
CA GLU A 69 9.37 2.40 15.37
C GLU A 69 9.70 0.98 14.87
N LEU A 70 9.53 0.72 13.56
CA LEU A 70 9.86 -0.56 12.94
C LEU A 70 11.37 -0.89 13.01
N GLU A 71 12.21 0.15 13.03
CA GLU A 71 13.66 0.03 13.20
C GLU A 71 14.10 -0.01 14.68
N GLY A 72 13.16 0.04 15.62
CA GLY A 72 13.43 0.05 17.07
C GLY A 72 14.12 1.33 17.55
N LEU A 73 14.00 2.42 16.77
CA LEU A 73 14.46 3.74 17.19
C LEU A 73 13.47 4.33 18.19
N ARG A 74 13.99 5.00 19.24
CA ARG A 74 13.12 5.63 20.24
C ARG A 74 12.28 6.71 19.58
N SER A 75 10.96 6.52 19.55
CA SER A 75 10.03 7.54 19.08
C SER A 75 9.94 8.69 20.09
N VAL A 76 10.09 9.93 19.61
CA VAL A 76 9.85 11.12 20.42
C VAL A 76 8.33 11.28 20.56
N LEU A 77 7.84 11.35 21.79
CA LEU A 77 6.44 11.67 22.07
C LEU A 77 6.14 13.10 21.59
N LEU A 78 5.20 13.21 20.65
CA LEU A 78 4.68 14.49 20.18
C LEU A 78 3.45 14.86 21.01
N GLY A 79 3.27 16.14 21.33
CA GLY A 79 2.12 16.65 22.07
C GLY A 79 2.49 17.60 23.20
N CYS A 80 1.67 18.64 23.38
CA CYS A 80 1.89 19.65 24.41
C CYS A 80 1.41 19.17 25.78
N ASP A 81 0.40 18.30 25.80
CA ASP A 81 -0.18 17.72 27.01
C ASP A 81 -0.23 16.19 26.98
N MET A 82 -0.80 15.59 28.03
CA MET A 82 -0.94 14.14 28.16
C MET A 82 -1.92 13.53 27.16
N TYR A 83 -2.93 14.29 26.72
CA TYR A 83 -3.95 13.83 25.79
C TYR A 83 -3.38 13.74 24.37
N ASP A 84 -2.68 14.78 23.91
CA ASP A 84 -1.97 14.81 22.63
C ASP A 84 -0.93 13.69 22.54
N ARG A 85 -0.23 13.42 23.64
CA ARG A 85 0.73 12.31 23.71
C ARG A 85 0.04 10.95 23.62
N GLY A 86 -1.11 10.79 24.26
CA GLY A 86 -1.91 9.57 24.19
C GLY A 86 -2.42 9.30 22.77
N THR A 87 -3.07 10.29 22.15
CA THR A 87 -3.55 10.18 20.76
C THR A 87 -2.42 9.87 19.78
N SER A 88 -1.24 10.44 20.03
CA SER A 88 -0.05 10.16 19.25
C SER A 88 0.47 8.72 19.39
N VAL A 89 0.34 8.09 20.56
CA VAL A 89 0.71 6.69 20.78
C VAL A 89 -0.33 5.76 20.15
N ASP A 90 -1.61 6.06 20.31
CA ASP A 90 -2.71 5.29 19.72
C ASP A 90 -2.61 5.28 18.19
N ALA A 91 -2.29 6.43 17.57
CA ALA A 91 -2.10 6.51 16.13
C ALA A 91 -0.90 5.68 15.63
N LEU A 92 0.17 5.60 16.44
CA LEU A 92 1.33 4.76 16.12
C LEU A 92 0.98 3.28 16.22
N HIS A 93 0.29 2.86 17.28
CA HIS A 93 -0.17 1.48 17.42
C HIS A 93 -1.13 1.08 16.29
N ALA A 94 -2.10 1.93 15.95
CA ALA A 94 -3.03 1.67 14.86
C ALA A 94 -2.29 1.48 13.52
N ALA A 95 -1.36 2.38 13.18
CA ALA A 95 -0.60 2.26 11.94
C ALA A 95 0.36 1.05 11.95
N PHE A 96 0.96 0.73 13.10
CA PHE A 96 1.77 -0.47 13.24
C PHE A 96 0.94 -1.75 13.04
N GLU A 97 -0.26 -1.81 13.59
CA GLU A 97 -1.17 -2.95 13.37
C GLU A 97 -1.53 -3.08 11.87
N GLN A 98 -1.86 -1.98 11.20
CA GLN A 98 -2.10 -2.00 9.75
C GLN A 98 -0.87 -2.48 8.99
N TYR A 99 0.33 -2.04 9.37
CA TYR A 99 1.58 -2.52 8.77
C TYR A 99 1.79 -4.02 8.98
N GLN A 100 1.48 -4.55 10.17
CA GLN A 100 1.54 -5.99 10.45
C GLN A 100 0.61 -6.76 9.52
N TRP A 101 -0.64 -6.36 9.37
CA TRP A 101 -1.57 -7.01 8.44
C TRP A 101 -1.03 -7.05 7.00
N LEU A 102 -0.47 -5.94 6.51
CA LEU A 102 -0.04 -5.81 5.11
C LEU A 102 1.30 -6.48 4.81
N VAL A 103 2.25 -6.47 5.75
CA VAL A 103 3.65 -6.87 5.49
C VAL A 103 4.11 -8.04 6.33
N ARG A 104 3.68 -8.13 7.60
CA ARG A 104 4.19 -9.11 8.58
C ARG A 104 3.06 -9.70 9.43
N PRO A 105 2.11 -10.43 8.82
CA PRO A 105 0.96 -10.91 9.54
C PRO A 105 1.35 -11.98 10.56
N THR A 106 0.78 -11.90 11.76
CA THR A 106 0.84 -12.95 12.77
C THR A 106 0.16 -14.23 12.28
N ASP A 107 0.32 -15.35 12.99
CA ASP A 107 -0.33 -16.61 12.60
C ASP A 107 -1.87 -16.48 12.55
N THR A 108 -2.45 -15.76 13.52
CA THR A 108 -3.89 -15.49 13.56
C THR A 108 -4.33 -14.59 12.41
N GLN A 109 -3.57 -13.54 12.12
CA GLN A 109 -3.83 -12.65 10.98
C GLN A 109 -3.74 -13.39 9.64
N ARG A 110 -2.79 -14.32 9.49
CA ARG A 110 -2.65 -15.15 8.27
C ARG A 110 -3.89 -15.98 8.00
N ASN A 111 -4.51 -16.57 9.02
CA ASN A 111 -5.74 -17.34 8.84
C ASN A 111 -6.89 -16.47 8.33
N ALA A 112 -7.06 -15.27 8.88
CA ALA A 112 -8.08 -14.32 8.41
C ALA A 112 -7.79 -13.83 6.98
N ILE A 113 -6.52 -13.65 6.60
CA ILE A 113 -6.12 -13.30 5.24
C ILE A 113 -6.46 -14.43 4.25
N GLU A 114 -6.28 -15.69 4.64
CA GLU A 114 -6.65 -16.83 3.79
C GLU A 114 -8.17 -16.93 3.57
N GLU A 115 -8.96 -16.67 4.61
CA GLU A 115 -10.42 -16.59 4.48
C GLU A 115 -10.84 -15.51 3.47
N ALA A 116 -10.30 -14.29 3.61
CA ALA A 116 -10.55 -13.21 2.67
C ALA A 116 -10.04 -13.54 1.24
N SER A 117 -8.93 -14.27 1.12
CA SER A 117 -8.39 -14.73 -0.18
C SER A 117 -9.32 -15.73 -0.88
N GLY A 118 -10.03 -16.55 -0.12
CA GLY A 118 -11.08 -17.44 -0.64
C GLY A 118 -12.23 -16.67 -1.31
N TRP A 119 -12.65 -15.55 -0.69
CA TRP A 119 -13.64 -14.65 -1.28
C TRP A 119 -13.13 -14.02 -2.57
N LEU A 120 -11.92 -13.45 -2.57
CA LEU A 120 -11.31 -12.85 -3.76
C LEU A 120 -11.25 -13.84 -4.93
N SER A 121 -10.83 -15.07 -4.65
CA SER A 121 -10.75 -16.14 -5.66
C SER A 121 -12.13 -16.43 -6.26
N LYS A 122 -13.17 -16.57 -5.43
CA LYS A 122 -14.55 -16.85 -5.89
C LYS A 122 -15.09 -15.76 -6.81
N TYR A 123 -14.96 -14.49 -6.45
CA TYR A 123 -15.49 -13.38 -7.25
C TYR A 123 -14.67 -13.11 -8.51
N SER A 124 -13.39 -13.43 -8.50
CA SER A 124 -12.51 -13.21 -9.65
C SER A 124 -12.82 -14.14 -10.84
N VAL A 125 -13.38 -15.32 -10.59
CA VAL A 125 -13.77 -16.26 -11.65
C VAL A 125 -14.79 -15.65 -12.62
N SER A 126 -15.76 -14.88 -12.10
CA SER A 126 -16.84 -14.34 -12.93
C SER A 126 -16.53 -12.98 -13.57
N SER A 127 -15.69 -12.19 -12.91
CA SER A 127 -15.54 -10.75 -13.21
C SER A 127 -14.11 -10.33 -13.54
N GLY A 128 -13.18 -11.28 -13.57
CA GLY A 128 -11.74 -11.02 -13.64
C GLY A 128 -11.17 -10.51 -12.32
N PRO A 129 -9.84 -10.42 -12.19
CA PRO A 129 -9.18 -10.19 -10.91
C PRO A 129 -9.42 -8.79 -10.35
N LEU A 130 -9.48 -7.74 -11.18
CA LEU A 130 -9.62 -6.36 -10.68
C LEU A 130 -11.05 -6.03 -10.23
N LEU A 131 -12.04 -6.27 -11.11
CA LEU A 131 -13.45 -6.04 -10.76
C LEU A 131 -13.97 -7.08 -9.74
N GLY A 132 -13.51 -8.33 -9.84
CA GLY A 132 -13.82 -9.38 -8.87
C GLY A 132 -13.32 -9.03 -7.47
N SER A 133 -12.10 -8.49 -7.36
CA SER A 133 -11.57 -7.97 -6.09
C SER A 133 -12.43 -6.87 -5.49
N ALA A 134 -12.85 -5.88 -6.28
CA ALA A 134 -13.71 -4.80 -5.80
C ALA A 134 -15.06 -5.34 -5.29
N ARG A 135 -15.71 -6.23 -6.06
CA ARG A 135 -16.97 -6.87 -5.67
C ARG A 135 -16.84 -7.71 -4.41
N ALA A 136 -15.77 -8.49 -4.30
CA ALA A 136 -15.48 -9.28 -3.11
C ALA A 136 -15.26 -8.40 -1.87
N PHE A 137 -14.54 -7.29 -2.00
CA PHE A 137 -14.29 -6.40 -0.88
C PHE A 137 -15.59 -5.72 -0.40
N HIS A 138 -16.41 -5.24 -1.32
CA HIS A 138 -17.73 -4.70 -0.98
C HIS A 138 -18.58 -5.73 -0.22
N ALA A 139 -18.72 -6.94 -0.78
CA ALA A 139 -19.52 -8.01 -0.18
C ALA A 139 -18.95 -8.51 1.16
N TRP A 140 -17.64 -8.49 1.34
CA TRP A 140 -16.97 -8.85 2.59
C TRP A 140 -17.33 -7.89 3.72
N ILE A 141 -17.34 -6.60 3.45
CA ILE A 141 -17.75 -5.59 4.44
C ILE A 141 -19.25 -5.65 4.69
N GLU A 142 -20.06 -5.88 3.65
CA GLU A 142 -21.51 -6.06 3.79
C GLU A 142 -21.84 -7.26 4.70
N ALA A 143 -21.01 -8.31 4.68
CA ALA A 143 -21.12 -9.45 5.58
C ALA A 143 -20.62 -9.19 7.02
N GLY A 144 -20.22 -7.95 7.34
CA GLY A 144 -19.83 -7.53 8.68
C GLY A 144 -18.38 -7.84 9.05
N HIS A 145 -17.55 -8.27 8.08
CA HIS A 145 -16.15 -8.54 8.34
C HIS A 145 -15.31 -7.25 8.39
N VAL A 146 -14.13 -7.33 9.02
CA VAL A 146 -13.19 -6.20 9.15
C VAL A 146 -12.38 -5.96 7.87
N ARG A 147 -11.95 -4.72 7.63
CA ARG A 147 -11.22 -4.31 6.41
C ARG A 147 -9.82 -4.89 6.28
N ALA A 148 -9.08 -5.02 7.39
CA ALA A 148 -7.64 -5.30 7.37
C ALA A 148 -7.25 -6.64 6.70
N PRO A 149 -7.93 -7.78 6.97
CA PRO A 149 -7.64 -9.04 6.28
C PRO A 149 -7.83 -8.95 4.76
N MET A 150 -8.90 -8.27 4.32
CA MET A 150 -9.21 -8.13 2.90
C MET A 150 -8.18 -7.24 2.19
N ARG A 151 -7.74 -6.13 2.80
CA ARG A 151 -6.67 -5.28 2.24
C ARG A 151 -5.37 -6.06 2.04
N ALA A 152 -4.98 -6.87 3.00
CA ALA A 152 -3.80 -7.73 2.87
C ALA A 152 -4.00 -8.85 1.82
N ALA A 153 -5.20 -9.42 1.75
CA ALA A 153 -5.55 -10.42 0.75
C ALA A 153 -5.51 -9.86 -0.68
N LEU A 154 -5.89 -8.59 -0.92
CA LEU A 154 -5.80 -7.93 -2.23
C LEU A 154 -4.37 -7.95 -2.79
N ILE A 155 -3.39 -7.59 -1.95
CA ILE A 155 -1.97 -7.54 -2.33
C ILE A 155 -1.50 -8.91 -2.80
N ARG A 156 -1.86 -9.96 -2.05
CA ARG A 156 -1.51 -11.33 -2.40
C ARG A 156 -2.24 -11.79 -3.66
N HIS A 157 -3.54 -11.50 -3.76
CA HIS A 157 -4.38 -11.94 -4.87
C HIS A 157 -3.94 -11.35 -6.20
N TRP A 158 -3.64 -10.05 -6.24
CA TRP A 158 -3.15 -9.40 -7.46
C TRP A 158 -1.78 -9.89 -7.90
N ARG A 159 -0.93 -10.31 -6.94
CA ARG A 159 0.31 -10.99 -7.25
C ARG A 159 0.08 -12.40 -7.82
N LEU A 160 -0.81 -13.17 -7.22
CA LEU A 160 -1.14 -14.53 -7.68
C LEU A 160 -1.83 -14.55 -9.05
N THR A 161 -2.59 -13.50 -9.37
CA THR A 161 -3.32 -13.35 -10.63
C THR A 161 -2.53 -12.55 -11.69
N ASN A 162 -1.26 -12.23 -11.44
CA ASN A 162 -0.38 -11.44 -12.31
C ASN A 162 -0.94 -10.07 -12.72
N VAL A 163 -1.82 -9.48 -11.90
CA VAL A 163 -2.20 -8.07 -12.02
C VAL A 163 -1.02 -7.16 -11.67
N LEU A 164 -0.21 -7.57 -10.70
CA LEU A 164 1.04 -6.93 -10.29
C LEU A 164 2.13 -7.99 -10.07
N HIS A 165 3.36 -7.76 -10.52
CA HIS A 165 4.46 -8.72 -10.31
C HIS A 165 5.10 -8.62 -8.91
N PHE A 166 4.87 -7.53 -8.21
CA PHE A 166 5.42 -7.24 -6.88
C PHE A 166 4.29 -6.88 -5.91
N PRO A 167 4.48 -7.08 -4.59
CA PRO A 167 3.44 -6.88 -3.59
C PRO A 167 3.25 -5.39 -3.24
N LEU A 168 2.84 -4.59 -4.23
CA LEU A 168 2.52 -3.18 -4.01
C LEU A 168 1.21 -3.06 -3.22
N PRO A 169 1.20 -2.35 -2.08
CA PRO A 169 0.04 -2.27 -1.21
C PRO A 169 -0.96 -1.22 -1.70
N LEU A 170 -1.62 -1.51 -2.82
CA LEU A 170 -2.80 -0.77 -3.27
C LEU A 170 -4.00 -1.27 -2.45
N VAL A 171 -4.62 -0.41 -1.65
CA VAL A 171 -5.61 -0.80 -0.63
C VAL A 171 -6.94 -0.07 -0.78
N GLY A 172 -6.99 0.96 -1.64
CA GLY A 172 -8.15 1.79 -1.86
C GLY A 172 -8.65 2.44 -0.57
N ALA A 173 -7.76 2.88 0.32
CA ALA A 173 -8.11 3.29 1.68
C ALA A 173 -9.20 4.37 1.70
N ARG A 174 -9.09 5.36 0.79
CA ARG A 174 -10.07 6.46 0.64
C ARG A 174 -11.50 6.00 0.33
N SER A 175 -11.70 4.78 -0.17
CA SER A 175 -13.04 4.23 -0.41
C SER A 175 -13.86 3.92 0.85
N PHE A 176 -13.24 4.05 2.03
CA PHE A 176 -13.84 3.73 3.33
C PHE A 176 -13.93 4.94 4.27
N VAL A 177 -13.72 6.16 3.76
CA VAL A 177 -14.01 7.38 4.53
C VAL A 177 -15.52 7.51 4.77
N ALA A 178 -15.92 8.28 5.78
CA ALA A 178 -17.33 8.39 6.19
C ALA A 178 -18.25 8.89 5.07
N GLU A 179 -17.72 9.71 4.15
CA GLU A 179 -18.46 10.32 3.04
C GLU A 179 -18.51 9.45 1.78
N ALA A 180 -17.89 8.26 1.78
CA ALA A 180 -17.86 7.40 0.61
C ALA A 180 -19.27 6.84 0.28
N PRO A 181 -19.69 6.81 -1.00
CA PRO A 181 -20.96 6.21 -1.38
C PRO A 181 -20.90 4.70 -1.16
N TRP A 182 -21.93 4.08 -0.59
CA TRP A 182 -21.90 2.62 -0.28
C TRP A 182 -22.72 1.75 -1.25
N SER A 183 -23.59 2.35 -2.08
CA SER A 183 -24.35 1.59 -3.05
C SER A 183 -23.38 0.90 -4.04
N PRO A 184 -23.54 -0.40 -4.39
CA PRO A 184 -22.57 -1.09 -5.25
C PRO A 184 -22.32 -0.40 -6.59
N SER A 185 -23.36 0.21 -7.18
CA SER A 185 -23.27 0.97 -8.43
C SER A 185 -22.39 2.21 -8.35
N GLU A 186 -22.20 2.78 -7.16
CA GLU A 186 -21.42 4.00 -6.93
C GLU A 186 -20.09 3.69 -6.23
N TRP A 187 -20.08 2.77 -5.26
CA TRP A 187 -18.90 2.39 -4.51
C TRP A 187 -17.87 1.68 -5.40
N LEU A 188 -18.29 0.78 -6.31
CA LEU A 188 -17.35 0.07 -7.19
C LEU A 188 -16.53 1.01 -8.09
N PRO A 189 -17.12 1.94 -8.87
CA PRO A 189 -16.33 2.91 -9.62
C PRO A 189 -15.55 3.85 -8.70
N PHE A 190 -16.09 4.22 -7.53
CA PHE A 190 -15.37 5.06 -6.56
C PHE A 190 -14.11 4.37 -6.02
N PHE A 191 -14.20 3.10 -5.62
CA PHE A 191 -13.08 2.27 -5.19
C PHE A 191 -12.00 2.17 -6.25
N LEU A 192 -12.38 1.90 -7.51
CA LEU A 192 -11.43 1.82 -8.63
C LEU A 192 -10.74 3.18 -8.89
N ASN A 193 -11.46 4.29 -8.71
CA ASN A 193 -10.87 5.63 -8.78
C ASN A 193 -9.91 5.90 -7.61
N CYS A 194 -10.24 5.47 -6.38
CA CYS A 194 -9.31 5.53 -5.24
C CYS A 194 -8.02 4.76 -5.52
N LEU A 195 -8.10 3.59 -6.18
CA LEU A 195 -6.89 2.86 -6.61
C LEU A 195 -6.09 3.64 -7.66
N ASN A 196 -6.75 4.31 -8.61
CA ASN A 196 -6.07 5.18 -9.58
C ASN A 196 -5.32 6.33 -8.91
N GLU A 197 -5.93 6.96 -7.91
CA GLU A 197 -5.28 8.02 -7.14
C GLU A 197 -4.09 7.49 -6.33
N GLU A 198 -4.21 6.30 -5.72
CA GLU A 198 -3.10 5.64 -5.04
C GLU A 198 -1.95 5.36 -6.01
N ILE A 199 -2.24 4.86 -7.21
CA ILE A 199 -1.24 4.61 -8.27
C ILE A 199 -0.53 5.90 -8.68
N ALA A 200 -1.28 6.98 -8.92
CA ALA A 200 -0.71 8.28 -9.26
C ALA A 200 0.21 8.80 -8.13
N ALA A 201 -0.20 8.64 -6.88
CA ALA A 201 0.62 9.02 -5.72
C ALA A 201 1.89 8.16 -5.60
N VAL A 202 1.83 6.86 -5.92
CA VAL A 202 3.01 5.99 -5.99
C VAL A 202 3.98 6.46 -7.08
N GLU A 203 3.47 6.83 -8.27
CA GLU A 203 4.28 7.34 -9.37
C GLU A 203 5.02 8.63 -8.98
N ASP A 204 4.34 9.57 -8.32
CA ASP A 204 4.94 10.83 -7.87
C ASP A 204 5.99 10.63 -6.77
N ARG A 205 5.71 9.75 -5.79
CA ARG A 205 6.71 9.38 -4.77
C ARG A 205 7.92 8.68 -5.37
N THR A 206 7.69 7.80 -6.35
CA THR A 206 8.74 7.11 -7.11
C THR A 206 9.62 8.11 -7.86
N ARG A 207 9.01 9.06 -8.58
CA ARG A 207 9.75 10.12 -9.31
C ARG A 207 10.59 10.97 -8.35
N THR A 208 10.03 11.33 -7.20
CA THR A 208 10.73 12.11 -6.17
C THR A 208 11.93 11.35 -5.61
N LEU A 209 11.78 10.05 -5.34
CA LEU A 209 12.86 9.19 -4.87
C LEU A 209 13.96 9.02 -5.93
N GLU A 210 13.60 8.84 -7.20
CA GLU A 210 14.58 8.77 -8.28
C GLU A 210 15.38 10.06 -8.41
N GLN A 211 14.72 11.21 -8.30
CA GLN A 211 15.38 12.52 -8.37
C GLN A 211 16.37 12.69 -7.22
N SER A 212 15.97 12.37 -5.98
CA SER A 212 16.86 12.48 -4.82
C SER A 212 18.04 11.52 -4.92
N TRP A 213 17.82 10.28 -5.38
CA TRP A 213 18.87 9.29 -5.60
C TRP A 213 19.87 9.72 -6.70
N ARG A 214 19.39 10.21 -7.84
CA ARG A 214 20.26 10.73 -8.92
C ARG A 214 21.06 11.94 -8.45
N GLN A 215 20.42 12.86 -7.70
CA GLN A 215 21.10 14.03 -7.16
C GLN A 215 22.19 13.63 -6.16
N ALA A 216 21.91 12.68 -5.26
CA ALA A 216 22.90 12.16 -4.32
C ALA A 216 24.12 11.57 -5.04
N ARG A 217 23.89 10.74 -6.07
CA ARG A 217 24.96 10.16 -6.91
C ARG A 217 25.77 11.21 -7.67
N SER A 218 25.13 12.25 -8.18
CA SER A 218 25.86 13.33 -8.88
C SER A 218 26.80 14.10 -7.94
N LYS A 219 26.44 14.25 -6.66
CA LYS A 219 27.26 14.94 -5.65
C LYS A 219 28.41 14.07 -5.14
N SER A 220 28.23 12.75 -5.06
CA SER A 220 29.30 11.81 -4.68
C SER A 220 30.34 11.59 -5.78
N GLY A 221 29.95 11.70 -7.07
CA GLY A 221 30.89 11.66 -8.20
C GLY A 221 31.94 12.78 -8.21
N GLY A 222 31.73 13.86 -7.45
CA GLY A 222 32.70 14.94 -7.23
C GLY A 222 33.70 14.69 -6.08
N GLN A 223 33.57 13.58 -5.35
CA GLN A 223 34.47 13.22 -4.24
C GLN A 223 35.59 12.26 -4.69
N ARG A 224 36.70 12.22 -3.93
CA ARG A 224 37.93 11.48 -4.26
C ARG A 224 37.64 10.05 -4.76
N ARG A 225 38.39 9.62 -5.78
CA ARG A 225 38.31 8.34 -6.52
C ARG A 225 38.31 7.05 -5.67
N THR A 226 38.58 7.14 -4.36
CA THR A 226 38.57 6.05 -3.36
C THR A 226 37.31 6.00 -2.50
N SER A 227 36.38 6.95 -2.68
CA SER A 227 35.14 7.05 -1.94
C SER A 227 34.15 5.95 -2.34
N ARG A 228 33.73 5.12 -1.38
CA ARG A 228 32.62 4.15 -1.54
C ARG A 228 31.24 4.82 -1.41
N ALA A 229 31.15 6.15 -1.53
CA ALA A 229 29.92 6.90 -1.32
C ALA A 229 28.75 6.43 -2.20
N ASP A 230 29.00 6.08 -3.47
CA ASP A 230 27.94 5.56 -4.35
C ASP A 230 27.38 4.22 -3.85
N LYS A 231 28.27 3.33 -3.37
CA LYS A 231 27.84 2.07 -2.74
C LYS A 231 27.09 2.32 -1.44
N VAL A 232 27.47 3.35 -0.66
CA VAL A 232 26.75 3.72 0.56
C VAL A 232 25.41 4.36 0.25
N ILE A 233 25.28 5.14 -0.83
CA ILE A 233 24.00 5.69 -1.29
C ILE A 233 23.10 4.54 -1.75
N ASP A 234 23.62 3.64 -2.58
CA ASP A 234 22.88 2.46 -3.05
C ASP A 234 22.46 1.58 -1.88
N LEU A 235 23.37 1.36 -0.92
CA LEU A 235 23.07 0.72 0.35
C LEU A 235 21.99 1.53 1.05
N LEU A 236 22.16 2.77 1.50
CA LEU A 236 21.12 3.52 2.23
C LEU A 236 19.75 3.57 1.54
N THR A 237 19.71 3.60 0.20
CA THR A 237 18.45 3.46 -0.55
C THR A 237 17.90 2.03 -0.57
N ALA A 238 18.74 1.00 -0.52
CA ALA A 238 18.36 -0.42 -0.45
C ALA A 238 18.35 -1.04 0.98
N TYR A 239 18.96 -0.39 1.99
CA TYR A 239 19.37 -0.89 3.32
C TYR A 239 18.58 -0.25 4.47
N GLN A 240 17.45 0.41 4.21
CA GLN A 240 16.41 0.55 5.24
C GLN A 240 15.80 -0.83 5.64
N TRP A 241 16.60 -1.91 5.69
CA TRP A 241 16.16 -3.31 5.79
C TRP A 241 17.15 -4.29 6.47
N SER A 242 18.45 -4.00 6.62
CA SER A 242 19.43 -5.05 6.95
C SER A 242 19.62 -5.42 8.43
N ARG A 243 18.56 -5.43 9.25
CA ARG A 243 18.61 -6.15 10.55
C ARG A 243 17.61 -7.29 10.67
N GLN A 244 16.80 -7.54 9.66
CA GLN A 244 15.67 -8.47 9.73
C GLN A 244 16.00 -9.93 9.37
N HIS A 245 17.27 -10.29 9.11
CA HIS A 245 17.71 -11.68 8.82
C HIS A 245 18.69 -12.26 9.86
N ALA A 246 18.92 -11.58 10.99
CA ALA A 246 19.85 -12.04 12.03
C ALA A 246 19.19 -12.75 13.22
N SER A 247 17.91 -13.11 13.12
CA SER A 247 17.19 -13.84 14.19
C SER A 247 16.28 -14.91 13.63
N GLN A 248 16.88 -15.90 12.95
CA GLN A 248 16.43 -17.28 13.09
C GLN A 248 17.50 -18.01 13.91
N PRO A 249 17.19 -18.55 15.11
CA PRO A 249 18.08 -19.51 15.72
C PRO A 249 18.06 -20.77 14.83
N SER A 250 19.22 -21.09 14.26
CA SER A 250 19.51 -22.40 13.70
C SER A 250 19.30 -23.45 14.79
N SER A 251 18.13 -24.10 14.80
CA SER A 251 17.98 -25.39 15.44
C SER A 251 18.74 -26.43 14.61
N ALA A 252 20.01 -26.65 14.96
CA ALA A 252 20.79 -27.79 14.55
C ALA A 252 21.76 -28.19 15.66
N CYS A 253 21.62 -29.44 16.12
CA CYS A 253 22.41 -30.19 17.10
C CYS A 253 22.24 -29.75 18.58
N ARG A 254 21.75 -30.57 19.51
CA ARG A 254 21.73 -32.04 19.65
C ARG A 254 20.39 -32.52 20.19
#